data_AF-A0A5A7RU86-F1
#
_entry.id   AF-A0A5A7RU86-F1
#
_cell.length_a   1.000
_cell.length_b   1.000
_cell.length_c   1.000
_cell.angle_alpha   90.00
_cell.angle_beta   90.00
_cell.angle_gamma   90.00
#
_symmetry.space_group_name_H-M   'P 1'
#
loop_
_entity.id
_entity.type
_entity.pdbx_description
1 polymer ?
#
loop_
_entity_poly.entity_id
_entity_poly.type
_entity_poly.pdbx_seq_one_letter_code
_entity_poly.pdbx_strand_id
1 'polypeptide(L)'
;MRIQRLWSKNEEYKFFRRALEIATPEQLFYITEDNRYLAYWPKHYKGKKSTLQSRNAFIGSYTEKWASELLQLIADKFNAYSIHNVVCEEIGIGQRSPADVAISRKPSRIQRAEDILLLVEIKMSVVW
;
A
#
# COMPACT_ATOMS: atom_id res chain seq x y z
N MET A 1 22.29 10.46 -5.75
CA MET A 1 21.11 10.04 -4.96
C MET A 1 19.87 10.54 -5.70
N ARG A 2 19.06 9.67 -6.32
CA ARG A 2 17.80 10.11 -6.96
C ARG A 2 16.81 10.42 -5.84
N ILE A 3 16.29 11.65 -5.80
CA ILE A 3 15.18 12.00 -4.90
C ILE A 3 13.94 11.25 -5.39
N GLN A 4 13.57 10.15 -4.72
CA GLN A 4 12.21 9.63 -4.84
C GLN A 4 11.28 10.64 -4.15
N ARG A 5 10.24 11.08 -4.87
CA ARG A 5 9.20 11.92 -4.27
C ARG A 5 8.42 11.05 -3.28
N LEU A 6 8.24 11.55 -2.07
CA LEU A 6 7.35 10.93 -1.07
C LEU A 6 5.89 10.93 -1.57
N TRP A 7 5.01 10.28 -0.80
CA TRP A 7 3.59 10.21 -1.12
C TRP A 7 3.02 11.59 -1.42
N SER A 8 2.28 11.71 -2.53
CA SER A 8 1.73 12.98 -3.00
C SER A 8 0.40 12.75 -3.69
N LYS A 9 -0.36 13.83 -3.89
CA LYS A 9 -1.60 13.80 -4.70
C LYS A 9 -1.39 13.16 -6.09
N ASN A 10 -0.23 13.37 -6.70
CA ASN A 10 0.09 12.75 -7.98
C ASN A 10 0.32 11.23 -7.87
N GLU A 11 0.85 10.75 -6.74
CA GLU A 11 0.97 9.31 -6.50
C GLU A 11 -0.39 8.67 -6.27
N GLU A 12 -1.30 9.34 -5.55
CA GLU A 12 -2.69 8.90 -5.44
C GLU A 12 -3.41 8.86 -6.79
N TYR A 13 -3.18 9.85 -7.65
CA TYR A 13 -3.68 9.83 -9.02
C TYR A 13 -3.19 8.60 -9.80
N LYS A 14 -1.90 8.27 -9.69
CA LYS A 14 -1.35 7.05 -10.32
C LYS A 14 -1.97 5.77 -9.74
N PHE A 15 -2.20 5.74 -8.43
CA PHE A 15 -2.94 4.65 -7.79
C PHE A 15 -4.30 4.46 -8.45
N PHE A 16 -5.13 5.51 -8.55
CA PHE A 16 -6.45 5.40 -9.17
C PHE A 16 -6.37 4.95 -10.63
N ARG A 17 -5.42 5.49 -11.40
CA ARG A 17 -5.23 5.10 -12.81
C ARG A 17 -4.90 3.63 -12.97
N ARG A 18 -3.97 3.09 -12.17
CA ARG A 18 -3.61 1.66 -12.21
C ARG A 18 -4.73 0.78 -11.67
N ALA A 19 -5.40 1.19 -10.59
CA ALA A 19 -6.48 0.41 -10.01
C ALA A 19 -7.66 0.27 -10.99
N LEU A 20 -7.97 1.31 -11.77
CA LEU A 20 -9.00 1.28 -12.81
C LEU A 20 -8.71 0.31 -13.96
N GLU A 21 -7.48 -0.18 -14.11
CA GLU A 21 -7.15 -1.21 -15.10
C GLU A 21 -7.69 -2.59 -14.71
N ILE A 22 -7.98 -2.80 -13.41
CA ILE A 22 -8.36 -4.10 -12.85
C ILE A 22 -9.64 -4.07 -11.98
N ALA A 23 -10.20 -2.89 -11.71
CA ALA A 23 -11.35 -2.69 -10.85
C ALA A 23 -12.35 -1.71 -11.47
N THR A 24 -13.63 -1.87 -11.14
CA THR A 24 -14.67 -0.96 -11.63
C THR A 24 -14.65 0.37 -10.87
N PRO A 25 -15.16 1.47 -11.45
CA PRO A 25 -15.25 2.75 -10.76
C PRO A 25 -15.98 2.68 -9.41
N GLU A 26 -17.02 1.86 -9.29
CA GLU A 26 -17.81 1.65 -8.07
C GLU A 26 -17.00 0.99 -6.95
N GLN A 27 -15.93 0.26 -7.30
CA GLN A 27 -15.00 -0.31 -6.33
C GLN A 27 -13.97 0.71 -5.82
N LEU A 28 -13.79 1.84 -6.50
CA LEU A 28 -12.72 2.81 -6.25
C LEU A 28 -13.20 4.20 -5.84
N PHE A 29 -14.44 4.56 -6.15
CA PHE A 29 -14.99 5.88 -5.92
C PHE A 29 -16.32 5.81 -5.19
N TYR A 30 -16.59 6.83 -4.37
CA TYR A 30 -17.91 7.07 -3.83
C TYR A 30 -18.86 7.50 -4.95
N ILE A 31 -20.11 7.07 -4.87
CA ILE A 31 -21.16 7.44 -5.81
C ILE A 31 -22.15 8.35 -5.09
N THR A 32 -22.39 9.54 -5.64
CA THR A 32 -23.38 10.48 -5.14
C THR A 32 -24.79 10.11 -5.62
N GLU A 33 -25.82 10.73 -5.03
CA GLU A 33 -27.21 10.55 -5.47
C GLU A 33 -27.44 11.01 -6.93
N ASP A 34 -26.65 11.97 -7.41
CA ASP A 34 -26.63 12.44 -8.80
C ASP A 34 -25.62 11.68 -9.69
N ASN A 35 -25.26 10.44 -9.31
CA ASN A 35 -24.40 9.52 -10.06
C ASN A 35 -23.00 10.07 -10.43
N ARG A 36 -22.44 10.95 -9.60
CA ARG A 36 -21.05 11.39 -9.73
C ARG A 36 -20.13 10.48 -8.93
N TYR A 37 -18.95 10.25 -9.49
CA TYR A 37 -17.87 9.51 -8.85
C TYR A 37 -16.93 10.47 -8.13
N LEU A 38 -16.70 10.22 -6.84
CA LEU A 38 -15.85 11.03 -6.00
C LEU A 38 -14.76 10.17 -5.35
N ALA A 39 -13.51 10.59 -5.43
CA ALA A 39 -12.44 9.96 -4.65
C ALA A 39 -12.62 10.20 -3.14
N TYR A 40 -13.21 11.34 -2.78
CA TYR A 40 -13.38 11.82 -1.41
C TYR A 40 -14.71 12.55 -1.25
N TRP A 41 -15.32 12.45 -0.06
CA TRP A 41 -16.48 13.27 0.25
C TRP A 41 -16.08 14.74 0.45
N PRO A 42 -16.70 15.70 -0.26
CA PRO A 42 -16.47 17.12 0.01
C PRO A 42 -16.82 17.46 1.46
N LYS A 43 -16.02 18.35 2.09
CA LYS A 43 -16.22 18.76 3.49
C LYS A 43 -17.65 19.21 3.81
N HIS A 44 -18.29 19.90 2.87
CA HIS A 44 -19.65 20.44 3.01
C HIS A 44 -20.69 19.68 2.16
N TYR A 45 -20.44 18.41 1.85
CA TYR A 45 -21.41 17.58 1.12
C TYR A 45 -22.69 17.39 1.95
N LYS A 46 -23.85 17.76 1.37
CA LYS A 46 -25.15 17.79 2.04
C LYS A 46 -26.04 16.56 1.79
N GLY A 47 -25.65 15.65 0.88
CA GLY A 47 -26.42 14.45 0.54
C GLY A 47 -26.05 13.23 1.40
N LYS A 48 -26.69 12.09 1.13
CA LYS A 48 -26.35 10.82 1.79
C LYS A 48 -24.93 10.38 1.41
N LYS A 49 -24.13 10.01 2.41
CA LYS A 49 -22.79 9.44 2.22
C LYS A 49 -22.88 7.92 2.25
N SER A 50 -22.20 7.28 1.32
CA SER A 50 -21.95 5.83 1.31
C SER A 50 -20.57 5.50 1.88
N THR A 51 -20.41 4.26 2.31
CA THR A 51 -19.12 3.66 2.66
C THR A 51 -18.51 3.01 1.43
N LEU A 52 -17.18 3.00 1.35
CA LEU A 52 -16.43 2.37 0.26
C LEU A 52 -15.32 1.51 0.86
N GLN A 53 -15.63 0.24 1.13
CA GLN A 53 -14.69 -0.70 1.75
C GLN A 53 -13.80 -1.40 0.72
N SER A 54 -14.34 -1.64 -0.48
CA SER A 54 -13.65 -2.32 -1.59
C SER A 54 -12.30 -1.69 -1.94
N ARG A 55 -12.20 -0.35 -1.91
CA ARG A 55 -10.96 0.39 -2.19
C ARG A 55 -9.79 0.03 -1.27
N ASN A 56 -10.06 -0.32 -0.02
CA ASN A 56 -9.02 -0.46 1.01
C ASN A 56 -7.98 -1.53 0.64
N ALA A 57 -8.41 -2.64 0.04
CA ALA A 57 -7.50 -3.68 -0.42
C ALA A 57 -6.58 -3.18 -1.56
N PHE A 58 -7.12 -2.40 -2.50
CA PHE A 58 -6.36 -1.87 -3.63
C PHE A 58 -5.31 -0.84 -3.18
N ILE A 59 -5.69 0.12 -2.33
CA ILE A 59 -4.75 1.15 -1.85
C ILE A 59 -3.71 0.56 -0.90
N GLY A 60 -4.09 -0.43 -0.08
CA GLY A 60 -3.17 -1.17 0.79
C GLY A 60 -2.05 -1.81 -0.03
N SER A 61 -2.42 -2.71 -0.94
CA SER A 61 -1.46 -3.40 -1.81
C SER A 61 -0.58 -2.44 -2.63
N TYR A 62 -1.17 -1.38 -3.18
CA TYR A 62 -0.42 -0.36 -3.92
C TYR A 62 0.62 0.33 -3.03
N THR A 63 0.22 0.73 -1.83
CA THR A 63 1.11 1.51 -0.96
C THR A 63 2.17 0.65 -0.30
N GLU A 64 1.87 -0.62 -0.01
CA GLU A 64 2.87 -1.58 0.46
C GLU A 64 4.01 -1.74 -0.57
N LYS A 65 3.66 -1.90 -1.85
CA LYS A 65 4.65 -1.96 -2.93
C LYS A 65 5.43 -0.66 -3.05
N TRP A 66 4.74 0.48 -3.05
CA TRP A 66 5.39 1.80 -3.11
C TRP A 66 6.37 2.02 -1.95
N ALA A 67 5.99 1.62 -0.74
CA ALA A 67 6.84 1.74 0.43
C ALA A 67 8.02 0.77 0.40
N SER A 68 7.85 -0.45 -0.13
CA SER A 68 8.97 -1.37 -0.33
C SER A 68 10.02 -0.77 -1.27
N GLU A 69 9.60 -0.08 -2.34
CA GLU A 69 10.53 0.62 -3.24
C GLU A 69 11.25 1.78 -2.53
N LEU A 70 10.56 2.50 -1.64
CA LEU A 70 11.16 3.56 -0.81
C LEU A 70 12.16 3.00 0.21
N LEU A 71 11.78 1.94 0.91
CA LEU A 71 12.57 1.27 1.94
C LEU A 71 13.80 0.58 1.36
N GLN A 72 13.78 0.21 0.07
CA GLN A 72 14.96 -0.31 -0.62
C GLN A 72 16.15 0.67 -0.54
N LEU A 73 15.90 1.99 -0.60
CA LEU A 73 16.95 3.01 -0.45
C LEU A 73 17.65 2.96 0.92
N ILE A 74 16.93 2.51 1.96
CA ILE A 74 17.49 2.30 3.29
C ILE A 74 18.20 0.94 3.32
N ALA A 75 17.57 -0.11 2.79
CA ALA A 75 18.12 -1.46 2.73
C ALA A 75 19.48 -1.52 2.02
N ASP A 76 19.65 -0.78 0.93
CA ASP A 76 20.90 -0.67 0.17
C ASP A 76 22.08 -0.22 1.04
N LYS A 77 21.83 0.65 2.04
CA LYS A 77 22.88 1.12 2.97
C LYS A 77 23.41 0.02 3.89
N PHE A 78 22.66 -1.09 4.01
CA PHE A 78 23.01 -2.24 4.83
C PHE A 78 23.36 -3.48 3.99
N ASN A 79 23.54 -3.33 2.67
CA ASN A 79 23.66 -4.46 1.73
C ASN A 79 22.50 -5.48 1.89
N ALA A 80 21.29 -4.96 2.07
CA ALA A 80 20.08 -5.72 2.36
C ALA A 80 19.00 -5.46 1.30
N TYR A 81 17.86 -6.13 1.44
CA TYR A 81 16.75 -6.11 0.49
C TYR A 81 15.47 -5.72 1.20
N SER A 82 14.68 -4.83 0.58
CA SER A 82 13.29 -4.56 0.97
C SER A 82 12.36 -5.49 0.23
N ILE A 83 11.56 -6.27 0.96
CA ILE A 83 10.78 -7.37 0.43
C ILE A 83 9.33 -7.20 0.87
N HIS A 84 8.42 -7.24 -0.09
CA HIS A 84 6.98 -7.17 0.11
C HIS A 84 6.39 -8.56 0.42
N ASN A 85 5.34 -8.63 1.25
CA ASN A 85 4.58 -9.85 1.57
C ASN A 85 5.42 -10.98 2.19
N VAL A 86 6.24 -10.67 3.19
CA VAL A 86 7.21 -11.60 3.80
C VAL A 86 6.54 -12.59 4.74
N VAL A 87 7.01 -13.85 4.68
CA VAL A 87 6.57 -14.95 5.53
C VAL A 87 7.77 -15.46 6.34
N CYS A 88 7.59 -15.60 7.65
CA CYS A 88 8.56 -16.18 8.57
C CYS A 88 7.82 -16.91 9.70
N GLU A 89 7.65 -18.23 9.54
CA GLU A 89 6.91 -19.06 10.50
C GLU A 89 7.59 -19.11 11.89
N GLU A 90 8.92 -18.95 11.96
CA GLU A 90 9.71 -18.94 13.21
C GLU A 90 9.27 -17.86 14.21
N ILE A 91 8.72 -16.74 13.71
CA ILE A 91 8.23 -15.61 14.51
C ILE A 91 6.71 -15.39 14.34
N GLY A 92 5.99 -16.40 13.85
CA GLY A 92 4.52 -16.36 13.72
C GLY A 92 3.98 -15.53 12.56
N ILE A 93 4.82 -15.15 11.59
CA ILE A 93 4.40 -14.42 10.38
C ILE A 93 4.10 -15.44 9.28
N GLY A 94 2.90 -16.00 9.31
CA GLY A 94 2.51 -17.08 8.42
C GLY A 94 1.95 -16.63 7.07
N GLN A 95 1.76 -17.58 6.14
CA GLN A 95 1.27 -17.28 4.78
C GLN A 95 -0.11 -16.59 4.72
N ARG A 96 -0.96 -16.77 5.74
CA ARG A 96 -2.30 -16.16 5.79
C ARG A 96 -2.28 -14.69 6.23
N SER A 97 -1.21 -14.27 6.88
CA SER A 97 -1.00 -12.92 7.38
C SER A 97 0.48 -12.57 7.24
N PRO A 98 0.99 -12.49 5.99
CA PRO A 98 2.38 -12.09 5.77
C PRO A 98 2.59 -10.67 6.29
N ALA A 99 3.83 -10.35 6.65
CA ALA A 99 4.19 -8.97 6.95
C ALA A 99 4.20 -8.15 5.66
N ASP A 100 3.76 -6.89 5.75
CA ASP A 100 3.68 -5.99 4.61
C ASP A 100 5.06 -5.83 3.95
N VAL A 101 6.05 -5.33 4.68
CA VAL A 101 7.43 -5.22 4.19
C VAL A 101 8.45 -5.66 5.24
N ALA A 102 9.51 -6.34 4.80
CA ALA A 102 10.69 -6.56 5.63
C ALA A 102 11.96 -6.04 4.94
N ILE A 103 12.90 -5.54 5.73
CA ILE A 103 14.30 -5.42 5.30
C ILE A 103 15.02 -6.70 5.75
N SER A 104 15.61 -7.43 4.80
CA SER A 104 16.27 -8.71 5.06
C SER A 104 17.64 -8.80 4.37
N ARG A 105 18.53 -9.60 4.94
CA ARG A 105 19.84 -9.96 4.35
C ARG A 105 19.72 -10.79 3.07
N LYS A 106 18.58 -11.45 2.82
CA LYS A 106 18.36 -12.31 1.65
C LYS A 106 17.13 -11.88 0.86
N PRO A 107 17.17 -11.86 -0.49
CA PRO A 107 16.06 -11.44 -1.33
C PRO A 107 15.02 -12.58 -1.52
N SER A 108 14.41 -13.04 -0.43
CA SER A 108 13.42 -14.11 -0.44
C SER A 108 12.11 -13.68 0.22
N ARG A 109 10.97 -14.14 -0.30
CA ARG A 109 9.68 -13.97 0.39
C ARG A 109 9.62 -14.80 1.68
N ILE A 110 10.13 -16.03 1.63
CA ILE A 110 10.20 -16.94 2.77
C ILE A 110 11.52 -16.66 3.51
N GLN A 111 11.42 -16.25 4.76
CA GLN A 111 12.52 -15.76 5.56
C GLN A 111 12.75 -16.64 6.79
N ARG A 112 13.99 -16.65 7.26
CA ARG A 112 14.35 -17.09 8.61
C ARG A 112 14.47 -15.87 9.50
N ALA A 113 14.18 -16.01 10.79
CA ALA A 113 14.19 -14.89 11.73
C ALA A 113 15.57 -14.19 11.77
N GLU A 114 16.66 -14.96 11.66
CA GLU A 114 18.04 -14.44 11.66
C GLU A 114 18.40 -13.56 10.44
N ASP A 115 17.66 -13.69 9.34
CA ASP A 115 17.89 -12.93 8.12
C ASP A 115 17.11 -11.60 8.12
N ILE A 116 16.06 -11.47 8.95
CA ILE A 116 15.20 -10.27 9.06
C ILE A 116 15.89 -9.20 9.93
N LEU A 117 16.05 -8.01 9.36
CA LEU A 117 16.61 -6.84 10.04
C LEU A 117 15.53 -5.89 10.58
N LEU A 118 14.42 -5.77 9.85
CA LEU A 118 13.29 -4.90 10.19
C LEU A 118 12.01 -5.45 9.58
N LEU A 119 10.91 -5.36 10.33
CA LEU A 119 9.54 -5.55 9.82
C LEU A 119 8.83 -4.21 9.86
N VAL A 120 8.07 -3.92 8.81
CA VAL A 120 7.33 -2.67 8.66
C VAL A 120 5.88 -3.01 8.30
N GLU A 121 4.97 -2.63 9.19
CA GLU A 121 3.52 -2.64 8.93
C GLU A 121 3.12 -1.30 8.30
N ILE A 122 2.32 -1.36 7.25
CA ILE A 122 1.92 -0.22 6.44
C ILE A 122 0.41 -0.04 6.58
N LYS A 123 0.01 1.09 7.15
CA LYS A 123 -1.39 1.52 7.21
C LYS A 123 -1.55 2.79 6.41
N MET A 124 -2.56 2.82 5.54
CA MET A 124 -2.82 3.96 4.68
C MET A 124 -4.30 4.26 4.52
N SER A 125 -4.57 5.54 4.31
CA SER A 125 -5.83 6.07 3.84
C SER A 125 -5.57 7.06 2.70
N VAL A 126 -6.56 7.27 1.84
CA VAL A 126 -6.52 8.28 0.78
C VAL A 126 -6.91 9.62 1.41
N VAL A 127 -6.07 10.66 1.32
CA VAL A 127 -6.16 11.84 2.21
C VAL A 127 -6.34 13.21 1.54
N TRP A 128 -6.49 13.28 0.21
CA TRP A 128 -6.51 14.55 -0.54
C TRP A 128 -7.88 15.10 -0.94
#